data_AF-A0A8S2SZ87-F1
#
_entry.id   AF-A0A8S2SZ87-F1
#
_cell.length_a   1.000
_cell.length_b   1.000
_cell.length_c   1.000
_cell.angle_alpha   90.00
_cell.angle_beta   90.00
_cell.angle_gamma   90.00
#
_symmetry.space_group_name_H-M   'P 1'
#
loop_
_entity.id
_entity.type
_entity.pdbx_description
1 polymer ?
#
loop_
_entity_poly.entity_id
_entity_poly.type
_entity_poly.pdbx_seq_one_letter_code
_entity_poly.pdbx_strand_id
1 'polypeptide(L)' 'MNPPKFTCCDDMANLTYLNDASVLANLRDRYSRWLIYTYSGLFCVAINPYKRLSIYT' A
#
# COMPACT_ATOMS: atom_id res chain seq x y z
N MET A 1 5.65 -15.21 6.00
CA MET A 1 4.42 -14.63 5.43
C MET A 1 3.79 -13.78 6.52
N ASN A 2 3.43 -12.52 6.25
CA ASN A 2 2.75 -11.70 7.27
C ASN A 2 1.36 -12.30 7.57
N PRO A 3 0.91 -12.27 8.85
CA PRO A 3 -0.45 -12.67 9.21
C PRO A 3 -1.51 -11.92 8.38
N PRO A 4 -2.69 -12.53 8.12
CA PRO A 4 -3.78 -11.88 7.36
C PRO A 4 -4.23 -10.54 7.95
N LYS A 5 -3.96 -10.30 9.24
CA LYS A 5 -4.23 -9.02 9.91
C LYS A 5 -3.50 -7.83 9.27
N PHE A 6 -2.42 -8.06 8.54
CA PHE A 6 -1.62 -7.01 7.90
C PHE A 6 -1.90 -6.84 6.40
N THR A 7 -3.00 -7.43 5.88
CA THR A 7 -3.45 -7.14 4.52
C THR A 7 -3.99 -5.71 4.42
N CYS A 8 -3.65 -4.99 3.34
CA CYS A 8 -4.08 -3.62 3.09
C CYS A 8 -3.61 -2.60 4.15
N CYS A 9 -2.45 -2.81 4.76
CA CYS A 9 -1.90 -1.89 5.76
C CYS A 9 -1.60 -0.51 5.16
N ASP A 10 -1.95 0.56 5.87
CA ASP A 10 -1.72 1.95 5.44
C ASP A 10 -0.25 2.35 5.47
N ASP A 11 0.51 1.81 6.43
CA ASP A 11 1.94 2.03 6.57
C ASP A 11 2.70 0.70 6.56
N MET A 12 3.51 0.50 5.52
CA MET A 12 4.32 -0.70 5.33
C MET A 12 5.44 -0.83 6.36
N ALA A 13 5.82 0.25 7.07
CA ALA A 13 6.77 0.17 8.17
C ALA A 13 6.23 -0.66 9.36
N ASN A 14 4.92 -0.86 9.45
CA ASN A 14 4.28 -1.66 10.50
C ASN A 14 4.21 -3.16 10.17
N LEU A 15 4.70 -3.59 9.00
CA LEU A 15 4.76 -5.01 8.64
C LEU A 15 5.75 -5.75 9.54
N THR A 16 5.33 -6.88 10.10
CA THR A 16 6.19 -7.69 10.98
C THR A 16 7.35 -8.31 10.22
N TYR A 17 7.10 -8.72 8.98
CA TYR A 17 8.10 -9.23 8.05
C TYR A 17 8.18 -8.32 6.83
N LEU A 18 9.20 -7.47 6.79
CA LEU A 18 9.45 -6.59 5.66
C LEU A 18 10.25 -7.34 4.58
N ASN A 19 9.55 -7.92 3.62
CA ASN A 19 10.14 -8.57 2.46
C ASN A 19 9.45 -8.13 1.16
N ASP A 20 10.13 -8.30 0.03
CA ASP A 20 9.64 -7.84 -1.28
C ASP A 20 8.27 -8.44 -1.62
N ALA A 21 8.05 -9.71 -1.30
CA ALA A 21 6.78 -10.39 -1.55
C ALA A 21 5.61 -9.79 -0.75
N SER A 22 5.84 -9.40 0.51
CA SER A 22 4.81 -8.81 1.37
C SER A 22 4.50 -7.38 0.97
N VAL A 23 5.53 -6.61 0.60
CA VAL A 23 5.37 -5.25 0.07
C VAL A 23 4.56 -5.29 -1.23
N LEU A 24 4.92 -6.18 -2.16
CA LEU A 24 4.20 -6.36 -3.42
C LEU A 24 2.74 -6.77 -3.20
N ALA A 25 2.50 -7.70 -2.27
CA ALA A 25 1.15 -8.14 -1.95
C ALA A 25 0.29 -7.00 -1.37
N ASN A 26 0.86 -6.18 -0.47
CA ASN A 26 0.15 -5.04 0.12
C ASN A 26 -0.16 -3.98 -0.92
N LEU A 27 0.82 -3.60 -1.75
CA LEU A 27 0.64 -2.62 -2.81
C LEU A 27 -0.39 -3.07 -3.84
N ARG A 28 -0.40 -4.36 -4.20
CA ARG A 28 -1.39 -4.94 -5.12
C ARG A 28 -2.81 -4.89 -4.56
N ASP A 29 -3.00 -5.24 -3.30
CA ASP A 29 -4.32 -5.20 -2.65
C ASP A 29 -4.82 -3.76 -2.42
N ARG A 30 -3.91 -2.83 -2.10
CA ARG A 30 -4.28 -1.41 -2.00
C ARG A 30 -4.66 -0.80 -3.34
N TYR A 31 -3.89 -1.10 -4.38
CA TYR A 31 -4.18 -0.61 -5.73
C TYR A 31 -5.52 -1.16 -6.26
N SER A 32 -5.86 -2.42 -5.99
CA SER A 32 -7.15 -2.99 -6.40
C SER A 32 -8.35 -2.30 -5.72
N ARG A 33 -8.13 -1.70 -4.55
CA ARG A 33 -9.10 -0.92 -3.76
C ARG A 33 -9.04 0.58 -4.03
N TRP A 34 -8.33 1.02 -5.08
CA TRP A 34 -8.15 2.44 -5.43
C TRP A 34 -7.40 3.29 -4.37
N LEU A 35 -6.64 2.64 -3.48
CA LEU A 35 -5.77 3.29 -2.52
C LEU A 35 -4.37 3.45 -3.13
N ILE A 36 -4.16 4.54 -3.87
CA ILE A 36 -2.93 4.78 -4.63
C ILE A 36 -1.77 5.28 -3.78
N TYR A 37 -2.04 5.79 -2.57
CA TYR A 37 -1.06 6.29 -1.62
C TYR A 37 -0.89 5.32 -0.47
N THR A 38 0.35 4.95 -0.18
CA THR A 38 0.72 4.05 0.91
C THR A 38 1.94 4.61 1.63
N TYR A 39 1.88 4.68 2.95
CA TYR A 39 3.03 5.09 3.75
C TYR A 39 4.08 3.99 3.83
N SER A 40 5.33 4.41 3.94
CA SER A 40 6.50 3.58 4.21
C SER A 40 7.34 4.31 5.25
N GLY A 41 6.81 4.43 6.45
CA GLY A 41 7.35 5.24 7.53
C GLY A 41 7.38 6.73 7.14
N LEU A 42 8.60 7.27 7.00
CA LEU A 42 8.82 8.68 6.67
C LEU A 42 8.52 9.03 5.20
N PHE A 43 8.41 8.03 4.33
CA PHE A 43 8.22 8.23 2.89
C PHE A 43 6.81 7.81 2.47
N CYS A 44 6.32 8.37 1.37
CA CYS A 44 5.07 7.98 0.73
C CYS A 44 5.36 7.32 -0.61
N VAL A 45 4.73 6.16 -0.84
CA VAL A 45 4.76 5.44 -2.11
C VAL A 45 3.43 5.68 -2.81
N ALA A 46 3.50 6.18 -4.05
CA ALA A 46 2.34 6.43 -4.89
C ALA A 46 2.40 5.55 -6.15
N ILE A 47 1.32 4.81 -6.42
CA ILE A 47 1.16 4.03 -7.66
C ILE A 47 0.19 4.77 -8.59
N ASN A 48 0.69 5.24 -9.73
CA ASN A 48 -0.11 6.02 -10.66
C ASN A 48 -1.23 5.17 -11.32
N PRO A 49 -2.52 5.52 -11.13
CA PRO A 49 -3.63 4.80 -11.76
C PRO A 49 -3.91 5.24 -13.21
N TYR A 50 -3.18 6.25 -13.72
CA TYR A 50 -3.38 6.87 -15.03
C TYR A 50 -4.82 7.34 -15.29
N LYS A 51 -5.52 7.78 -14.23
CA LYS A 51 -6.91 8.23 -14.26
C LYS A 51 -7.09 9.46 -13.38
N ARG A 52 -8.06 10.32 -13.71
CA ARG A 52 -8.46 11.42 -12.82
C ARG A 52 -9.18 10.87 -11.61
N LEU A 53 -8.73 11.26 -10.43
CA LEU A 53 -9.33 10.86 -9.15
C LEU A 53 -10.12 12.03 -8.56
N SER A 54 -11.27 11.74 -7.96
CA SER A 54 -12.15 12.72 -7.28
C SER A 54 -11.69 13.07 -5.86
N ILE A 55 -10.38 13.05 -5.59
CA ILE A 55 -9.80 13.27 -4.25
C ILE A 55 -9.20 14.68 -4.08
N TYR A 56 -9.25 15.52 -5.11
CA TYR A 56 -8.62 16.85 -5.15
C TYR A 56 -9.66 17.98 -5.26
N THR A 57 -10.79 17.84 -4.55
CA THR A 57 -11.90 18.81 -4.59
C THR A 57 -11.67 19.93 -3.57
#